data_AF-A0A2V7RI46-F1
#
_entry.id   AF-A0A2V7RI46-F1
#
_cell.length_a   1.000
_cell.length_b   1.000
_cell.length_c   1.000
_cell.angle_alpha   90.00
_cell.angle_beta   90.00
_cell.angle_gamma   90.00
#
_symmetry.space_group_name_H-M   'P 1'
#
loop_
_entity.id
_entity.type
_entity.pdbx_description
1 polymer ?
#
loop_
_entity_poly.entity_id
_entity_poly.type
_entity_poly.pdbx_seq_one_letter_code
_entity_poly.pdbx_strand_id
1 'polypeptide(L)'
;MPSEPFGLKELIPLLEQDVVRTLGVRYRAIIHDAAANVEMMGGVARCEKLVEDLQQYFQDNLGDTSWPACPRHPSHALSYRDGAWWCDRDAVPIAAVGDLSA
;
A
#
# COMPACT_ATOMS: atom_id res chain seq x y z
N MET A 1 6.75 15.29 -15.99
CA MET A 1 6.74 14.50 -14.74
C MET A 1 5.29 14.12 -14.51
N PRO A 2 4.88 12.85 -14.57
CA PRO A 2 3.53 12.50 -14.16
C PRO A 2 3.41 12.91 -12.68
N SER A 3 2.46 13.79 -12.41
CA SER A 3 2.15 14.26 -11.06
C SER A 3 1.64 13.06 -10.28
N GLU A 4 2.30 12.70 -9.16
CA GLU A 4 1.71 11.77 -8.19
C GLU A 4 0.28 12.25 -7.90
N PRO A 5 -0.75 11.40 -8.08
CA PRO A 5 -2.13 11.85 -7.96
C PRO A 5 -2.49 12.30 -6.54
N PHE A 6 -1.68 11.90 -5.55
CA PHE A 6 -1.86 12.22 -4.14
C PHE A 6 -0.51 12.53 -3.49
N GLY A 7 -0.46 13.48 -2.55
CA GLY A 7 0.68 13.63 -1.65
C GLY A 7 0.66 12.59 -0.51
N LEU A 8 1.80 12.41 0.18
CA LEU A 8 1.93 11.46 1.29
C LEU A 8 0.82 11.60 2.36
N LYS A 9 0.44 12.85 2.69
CA LYS A 9 -0.62 13.15 3.68
C LYS A 9 -2.00 12.69 3.24
N GLU A 10 -2.26 12.65 1.93
CA GLU A 10 -3.52 12.17 1.37
C GLU A 10 -3.53 10.64 1.25
N LEU A 11 -2.37 10.03 1.00
CA LEU A 11 -2.23 8.59 0.87
C LEU A 11 -2.38 7.84 2.20
N ILE A 12 -1.84 8.36 3.30
CA ILE A 12 -1.90 7.74 4.64
C ILE A 12 -3.31 7.30 5.04
N PRO A 13 -4.34 8.17 5.04
CA PRO A 13 -5.69 7.76 5.44
C PRO A 13 -6.35 6.76 4.48
N LEU A 14 -5.90 6.68 3.22
CA LEU A 14 -6.40 5.69 2.26
C LEU A 14 -5.76 4.32 2.50
N LEU A 15 -4.43 4.27 2.70
CA LEU A 15 -3.71 3.05 3.08
C LEU A 15 -4.21 2.50 4.40
N GLU A 16 -4.50 3.37 5.37
CA GLU A 16 -5.09 2.97 6.64
C GLU A 16 -6.42 2.23 6.44
N GLN A 17 -7.30 2.74 5.57
CA GLN A 17 -8.57 2.06 5.27
C GLN A 17 -8.35 0.68 4.67
N ASP A 18 -7.46 0.57 3.69
CA ASP A 18 -7.16 -0.70 3.04
C ASP A 18 -6.57 -1.72 4.02
N VAL A 19 -5.59 -1.31 4.84
CA VAL A 19 -5.00 -2.17 5.87
C VAL A 19 -6.05 -2.60 6.89
N VAL A 20 -6.88 -1.67 7.37
CA VAL A 20 -7.92 -1.97 8.37
C VAL A 20 -8.97 -2.93 7.81
N ARG A 21 -9.40 -2.73 6.55
CA ARG A 21 -10.39 -3.60 5.91
C ARG A 21 -9.86 -5.00 5.63
N THR A 22 -8.58 -5.14 5.26
CA THR A 22 -8.00 -6.41 4.81
C THR A 22 -7.26 -7.19 5.90
N LEU A 23 -6.54 -6.51 6.80
CA LEU A 23 -5.71 -7.11 7.85
C LEU A 23 -6.20 -6.80 9.28
N GLY A 24 -7.05 -5.79 9.43
CA GLY A 24 -7.66 -5.40 10.70
C GLY A 24 -6.99 -4.20 11.39
N VAL A 25 -7.72 -3.63 12.35
CA VAL A 25 -7.38 -2.40 13.10
C VAL A 25 -6.02 -2.43 13.80
N ARG A 26 -5.53 -3.62 14.18
CA ARG A 26 -4.25 -3.78 14.90
C ARG A 26 -3.04 -3.24 14.15
N TYR A 27 -3.11 -3.15 12.82
CA TYR A 27 -1.99 -2.70 11.99
C TYR A 27 -2.03 -1.21 11.69
N ARG A 28 -3.01 -0.46 12.18
CA ARG A 28 -3.10 0.99 11.94
C ARG A 28 -1.82 1.75 12.33
N ALA A 29 -1.18 1.37 13.44
CA ALA A 29 -0.01 2.07 13.94
C ALA A 29 1.19 2.01 12.97
N ILE A 30 1.38 0.89 12.26
CA ILE A 30 2.56 0.73 11.38
C ILE A 30 2.53 1.68 10.18
N ILE A 31 1.35 2.12 9.72
CA ILE A 31 1.23 3.11 8.64
C ILE A 31 1.82 4.45 9.08
N HIS A 32 1.52 4.88 10.31
CA HIS A 32 2.02 6.14 10.84
C HIS A 32 3.53 6.09 11.10
N ASP A 33 4.02 4.96 11.63
CA ASP A 33 5.46 4.76 11.86
C ASP A 33 6.25 4.75 10.54
N ALA A 34 5.75 4.03 9.53
CA ALA A 34 6.36 4.00 8.20
C ALA A 34 6.31 5.39 7.52
N ALA A 35 5.19 6.10 7.62
CA ALA A 35 5.05 7.45 7.07
C ALA A 35 6.05 8.42 7.70
N ALA A 36 6.20 8.40 9.02
CA ALA A 36 7.18 9.24 9.72
C ALA A 36 8.62 8.97 9.26
N ASN A 37 8.97 7.70 9.04
CA ASN A 37 10.29 7.32 8.53
C ASN A 37 10.54 7.86 7.11
N VAL A 38 9.54 7.76 6.22
CA VAL A 38 9.61 8.28 4.86
C VAL A 38 9.71 9.81 4.84
N GLU A 39 8.95 10.50 5.70
CA GLU A 39 9.05 11.96 5.84
C GLU A 39 10.44 12.41 6.28
N MET A 40 11.06 11.69 7.21
CA MET A 40 12.39 12.00 7.73
C MET A 40 13.50 11.78 6.69
N MET A 41 13.40 10.73 5.86
CA MET A 41 14.44 10.45 4.85
C MET A 41 14.51 11.51 3.74
N GLY A 42 13.37 12.13 3.38
CA GLY A 42 13.29 13.14 2.33
C GLY A 42 13.56 12.57 0.93
N GLY A 43 12.57 12.62 0.03
CA GLY A 43 12.72 12.09 -1.33
C GLY A 43 11.62 12.53 -2.30
N VAL A 44 11.77 12.15 -3.58
CA VAL A 44 10.87 12.49 -4.71
C VAL A 44 9.80 11.41 -4.96
N ALA A 45 9.92 10.22 -4.36
CA ALA A 45 8.99 9.09 -4.52
C ALA A 45 8.51 8.59 -3.14
N ARG A 46 7.88 9.48 -2.37
CA ARG A 46 7.54 9.20 -0.96
C ARG A 46 6.36 8.23 -0.87
N CYS A 47 5.42 8.33 -1.80
CA CYS A 47 4.24 7.48 -1.82
C CYS A 47 4.61 6.02 -2.10
N GLU A 48 5.40 5.79 -3.16
CA GLU A 48 5.89 4.47 -3.53
C GLU A 48 6.71 3.88 -2.39
N LYS A 49 7.62 4.66 -1.81
CA LYS A 49 8.45 4.19 -0.71
C LYS A 49 7.64 3.79 0.52
N LEU A 50 6.61 4.57 0.88
CA LEU A 50 5.70 4.23 1.99
C LEU A 50 5.00 2.89 1.72
N VAL A 51 4.47 2.69 0.52
CA VAL A 51 3.80 1.44 0.17
C VAL A 51 4.78 0.28 0.21
N GLU A 52 5.97 0.42 -0.40
CA GLU A 52 7.01 -0.61 -0.38
C GLU A 52 7.39 -1.02 1.04
N ASP A 53 7.59 -0.04 1.94
CA ASP A 53 7.94 -0.30 3.34
C ASP A 53 6.83 -1.06 4.08
N LEU A 54 5.56 -0.75 3.80
CA LEU A 54 4.43 -1.48 4.37
C LEU A 54 4.31 -2.89 3.82
N GLN A 55 4.47 -3.07 2.51
CA GLN A 55 4.42 -4.39 1.89
C GLN A 55 5.53 -5.29 2.42
N GLN A 56 6.75 -4.76 2.52
CA GLN A 56 7.89 -5.45 3.11
C GLN A 56 7.63 -5.80 4.58
N TYR A 57 7.12 -4.86 5.37
CA TYR A 57 6.77 -5.12 6.76
C TYR A 57 5.77 -6.28 6.90
N PHE A 58 4.68 -6.29 6.12
CA PHE A 58 3.69 -7.35 6.22
C PHE A 58 4.22 -8.69 5.72
N GLN A 59 5.05 -8.70 4.68
CA GLN A 59 5.73 -9.92 4.23
C GLN A 59 6.63 -10.48 5.34
N ASP A 60 7.40 -9.63 6.02
CA ASP A 60 8.33 -10.08 7.06
C ASP A 60 7.62 -10.52 8.35
N ASN A 61 6.50 -9.88 8.70
CA ASN A 61 5.83 -10.10 9.99
C ASN A 61 4.64 -11.06 9.91
N LEU A 62 4.01 -11.22 8.74
CA LEU A 62 2.83 -12.07 8.53
C LEU A 62 3.12 -13.31 7.68
N GLY A 63 4.39 -13.57 7.35
CA GLY A 63 4.83 -14.75 6.61
C GLY A 63 4.40 -14.71 5.14
N ASP A 64 3.74 -15.77 4.67
CA ASP A 64 3.24 -15.93 3.27
C ASP A 64 2.10 -14.95 2.89
N THR A 65 1.93 -13.87 3.64
CA THR A 65 0.91 -12.87 3.34
C THR A 65 1.41 -11.95 2.24
N SER A 66 0.98 -12.20 1.02
CA SER A 66 1.09 -11.23 -0.06
C SER A 66 0.06 -10.12 0.17
N TRP A 67 0.50 -8.95 0.64
CA TRP A 67 -0.38 -7.82 0.90
C TRP A 67 -0.09 -6.61 -0.02
N PRO A 68 -1.13 -5.95 -0.57
CA PRO A 68 -2.52 -6.40 -0.57
C PRO A 68 -2.70 -7.60 -1.50
N ALA A 69 -3.47 -8.61 -1.08
CA ALA A 69 -3.67 -9.81 -1.88
C ALA A 69 -4.45 -9.48 -3.15
N CYS A 70 -4.01 -10.02 -4.29
CA CYS A 70 -4.79 -9.85 -5.51
C CYS A 70 -5.99 -10.81 -5.53
N PRO A 71 -7.22 -10.30 -5.75
CA PRO A 71 -8.41 -11.15 -5.82
C PRO A 71 -8.40 -12.09 -7.03
N ARG A 72 -7.60 -11.80 -8.07
CA ARG A 72 -7.49 -12.62 -9.28
C ARG A 72 -6.41 -13.71 -9.17
N HIS A 73 -5.34 -13.47 -8.41
CA HIS A 73 -4.31 -14.47 -8.18
C HIS A 73 -3.86 -14.45 -6.71
N PRO A 74 -4.33 -15.40 -5.88
CA PRO A 74 -4.15 -15.38 -4.42
C PRO A 74 -2.69 -15.44 -3.93
N SER A 75 -1.74 -15.78 -4.81
CA SER A 75 -0.31 -15.92 -4.51
C SER A 75 0.53 -14.72 -4.95
N HIS A 76 -0.07 -13.55 -5.18
CA HIS A 76 0.69 -12.33 -5.41
C HIS A 76 0.07 -11.10 -4.77
N ALA A 77 0.96 -10.16 -4.44
CA ALA A 77 0.60 -8.85 -3.95
C ALA A 77 0.29 -7.90 -5.12
N LEU A 78 -0.67 -7.00 -4.90
CA LEU A 78 -0.93 -5.89 -5.81
C LEU A 78 0.19 -4.86 -5.71
N SER A 79 0.51 -4.22 -6.83
CA SER A 79 1.48 -3.12 -6.88
C SER A 79 0.77 -1.78 -6.83
N TYR A 80 1.33 -0.81 -6.11
CA TYR A 80 0.84 0.56 -6.14
C TYR A 80 1.36 1.30 -7.37
N ARG A 81 0.46 1.86 -8.18
CA ARG A 81 0.79 2.76 -9.30
C ARG A 81 -0.31 3.78 -9.48
N ASP A 82 0.08 5.04 -9.61
CA ASP A 82 -0.83 6.14 -9.93
C ASP A 82 -2.08 6.16 -9.05
N GLY A 83 -1.92 5.98 -7.73
CA GLY A 83 -3.04 6.07 -6.80
C GLY A 83 -3.97 4.86 -6.77
N ALA A 84 -3.59 3.77 -7.43
CA ALA A 84 -4.38 2.54 -7.51
C ALA A 84 -3.54 1.30 -7.21
N TRP A 85 -4.24 0.22 -6.85
CA TRP A 85 -3.71 -1.13 -6.74
C TRP A 85 -3.82 -1.85 -8.07
N TRP A 86 -2.70 -2.36 -8.56
CA TRP A 86 -2.58 -3.01 -9.86
C TRP A 86 -2.23 -4.48 -9.72
N CYS A 87 -2.85 -5.30 -10.56
CA CYS A 87 -2.39 -6.67 -10.79
C CYS A 87 -1.33 -6.63 -11.89
N ASP A 88 -0.08 -6.94 -11.53
CA ASP A 88 1.02 -6.95 -12.50
C ASP A 88 0.94 -8.09 -13.51
N ARG A 89 0.30 -9.20 -13.15
CA ARG A 89 0.13 -10.34 -14.06
C ARG A 89 -0.84 -10.04 -15.20
N ASP A 90 -1.94 -9.37 -14.87
CA ASP A 90 -2.95 -8.98 -15.86
C ASP A 90 -2.71 -7.59 -16.45
N ALA A 91 -1.77 -6.83 -15.88
CA ALA A 91 -1.50 -5.43 -16.21
C ALA A 91 -2.77 -4.54 -16.17
N VAL A 92 -3.60 -4.72 -15.13
CA VAL A 92 -4.85 -3.95 -14.93
C VAL A 92 -4.96 -3.35 -13.53
N PRO A 93 -5.65 -2.19 -13.39
CA PRO A 93 -6.03 -1.69 -12.09
C PRO A 93 -7.12 -2.58 -11.49
N ILE A 94 -7.01 -2.87 -10.20
CA ILE A 94 -7.95 -3.67 -9.42
C ILE A 94 -8.88 -2.77 -8.59
N ALA A 95 -8.30 -1.79 -7.88
CA ALA A 95 -9.05 -0.85 -7.05
C ALA A 95 -8.24 0.44 -6.87
N ALA A 96 -8.90 1.56 -6.57
CA ALA A 96 -8.20 2.73 -6.04
C ALA A 96 -7.66 2.44 -4.63
N VAL A 97 -6.63 3.16 -4.19
CA VAL A 97 -6.21 3.07 -2.79
C VAL A 97 -7.30 3.66 -1.89
N GLY A 98 -7.63 2.96 -0.81
CA GLY A 98 -8.77 3.25 0.07
C GLY A 98 -10.04 2.48 -0.28
N ASP A 99 -10.08 1.80 -1.43
CA ASP A 99 -11.23 1.04 -1.92
C ASP A 99 -11.02 -0.48 -1.89
N LEU A 100 -9.95 -1.00 -1.28
CA LEU A 100 -9.80 -2.45 -1.11
C LEU A 100 -10.86 -2.99 -0.14
N SER A 101 -11.38 -4.18 -0.47
CA SER A 101 -12.25 -4.98 0.37
C SER A 101 -11.60 -6.35 0.63
N ALA A 102 -11.83 -6.90 1.82
CA ALA A 102 -11.42 -8.26 2.17
C ALA A 102 -12.17 -9.33 1.38
#